data_AF-A0A1A8I0I6-F1
#
_entry.id   AF-A0A1A8I0I6-F1
#
_cell.length_a   1.000
_cell.length_b   1.000
_cell.length_c   1.000
_cell.angle_alpha   90.00
_cell.angle_beta   90.00
_cell.angle_gamma   90.00
#
_symmetry.space_group_name_H-M   'P 1'
#
loop_
_entity.id
_entity.type
_entity.pdbx_description
1 polymer ?
#
loop_
_entity_poly.entity_id
_entity_poly.type
_entity_poly.pdbx_seq_one_letter_code
_entity_poly.pdbx_strand_id
1 'polypeptide(L)'
;VIIAAMLTAPSCFGAPPVDLKPEAIQGYVKFQHPEGDHFTLINIYKAFKQLQQDPYCNEERWCQDLFLNHAALLVADALHSELTDTLKRIELPISAPAFGSRTNTINIKRALLAGFFMQVARDVDGSGNYFILTHKHVAQIHPLSAYGAKSPKLGLPEWVLFHEHTFSEDNCLRTLTHITPEEFVQMVPQYFFYNLPSSESKDILQSILNREASLCQKGKSHKEPPEDQTTDRCVIQ
;
A
#
# COMPACT_ATOMS: atom_id res chain seq x y z
N VAL A 1 -4.71 4.57 -9.97
CA VAL A 1 -4.77 3.98 -11.33
C VAL A 1 -3.51 3.20 -11.65
N ILE A 2 -2.32 3.82 -11.65
CA ILE A 2 -1.04 3.14 -11.95
C ILE A 2 -0.87 1.81 -11.19
N ILE A 3 -0.97 1.83 -9.86
CA ILE A 3 -0.84 0.59 -9.06
C ILE A 3 -1.84 -0.46 -9.53
N ALA A 4 -3.12 -0.12 -9.66
CA ALA A 4 -4.15 -1.05 -10.10
C ALA A 4 -3.83 -1.68 -11.47
N ALA A 5 -3.37 -0.87 -12.44
CA ALA A 5 -2.97 -1.38 -13.76
C ALA A 5 -1.76 -2.31 -13.69
N MET A 6 -0.72 -1.94 -12.92
CA MET A 6 0.49 -2.73 -12.73
C MET A 6 0.24 -4.06 -11.99
N LEU A 7 -0.74 -4.10 -11.08
CA LEU A 7 -1.15 -5.30 -10.36
C LEU A 7 -2.09 -6.20 -11.18
N THR A 8 -2.88 -5.61 -12.09
CA THR A 8 -3.81 -6.36 -12.94
C THR A 8 -3.10 -6.99 -14.13
N ALA A 9 -2.06 -6.33 -14.66
CA ALA A 9 -1.18 -6.91 -15.66
C ALA A 9 -0.37 -8.08 -15.08
N PRO A 10 0.16 -8.99 -15.92
CA PRO A 10 1.17 -9.94 -15.47
C PRO A 10 2.34 -9.22 -14.78
N SER A 11 3.04 -9.91 -13.88
CA SER A 11 4.20 -9.32 -13.17
C SER A 11 5.19 -8.68 -14.14
N CYS A 12 5.48 -7.39 -13.91
CA CYS A 12 6.49 -6.66 -14.67
C CYS A 12 7.92 -7.10 -14.33
N PHE A 13 8.13 -7.79 -13.21
CA PHE A 13 9.41 -8.39 -12.88
C PHE A 13 9.61 -9.64 -13.72
N GLY A 14 10.68 -9.68 -14.50
CA GLY A 14 11.09 -10.87 -15.23
C GLY A 14 11.59 -11.98 -14.31
N ALA A 15 11.72 -13.18 -14.87
CA ALA A 15 12.34 -14.31 -14.20
C ALA A 15 13.82 -14.40 -14.65
N PRO A 16 14.76 -13.70 -13.98
CA PRO A 16 16.16 -13.80 -14.32
C PRO A 16 16.68 -15.22 -14.04
N PRO A 17 17.61 -15.75 -14.86
CA PRO A 17 18.38 -16.94 -14.53
C PRO A 17 19.02 -16.82 -13.14
N VAL A 18 19.26 -17.95 -12.48
CA VAL A 18 19.78 -18.00 -11.10
C VAL A 18 21.06 -17.16 -10.94
N ASP A 19 21.96 -17.22 -11.92
CA ASP A 19 23.25 -16.53 -11.90
C ASP A 19 23.13 -15.00 -12.04
N LEU A 20 22.04 -14.53 -12.67
CA LEU A 20 21.77 -13.11 -12.91
C LEU A 20 20.79 -12.50 -11.90
N LYS A 21 20.26 -13.29 -10.95
CA LYS A 21 19.46 -12.80 -9.82
C LYS A 21 20.12 -11.62 -9.06
N PRO A 22 21.42 -11.63 -8.71
CA PRO A 22 22.03 -10.51 -7.99
C PRO A 22 22.06 -9.23 -8.84
N GLU A 23 22.29 -9.33 -10.15
CA GLU A 23 22.29 -8.19 -11.07
C GLU A 23 20.87 -7.62 -11.23
N ALA A 24 19.86 -8.48 -11.37
CA ALA A 24 18.46 -8.07 -11.41
C ALA A 24 18.05 -7.33 -10.13
N ILE A 25 18.41 -7.86 -8.96
CA ILE A 25 18.17 -7.18 -7.67
C ILE A 25 18.84 -5.80 -7.66
N GLN A 26 20.08 -5.69 -8.12
CA GLN A 26 20.80 -4.41 -8.18
C GLN A 26 20.12 -3.41 -9.14
N GLY A 27 19.59 -3.88 -10.26
CA GLY A 27 18.78 -3.07 -11.17
C GLY A 27 17.52 -2.54 -10.49
N TYR A 28 16.79 -3.42 -9.78
CA TYR A 28 15.56 -3.07 -9.08
C TYR A 28 15.75 -2.09 -7.92
N VAL A 29 16.91 -2.12 -7.26
CA VAL A 29 17.27 -1.16 -6.18
C VAL A 29 17.10 0.30 -6.62
N LYS A 30 17.29 0.61 -7.91
CA LYS A 30 17.12 1.97 -8.45
C LYS A 30 15.68 2.48 -8.37
N PHE A 31 14.70 1.59 -8.39
CA PHE A 31 13.28 1.94 -8.35
C PHE A 31 12.66 1.76 -6.97
N GLN A 32 13.36 1.12 -6.04
CA GLN A 32 12.86 0.82 -4.71
C GLN A 32 12.39 2.10 -4.01
N HIS A 33 11.19 2.01 -3.45
CA HIS A 33 10.61 3.08 -2.65
C HIS A 33 10.56 2.65 -1.18
N PRO A 34 10.89 3.54 -0.22
CA PRO A 34 10.90 3.21 1.21
C PRO A 34 9.53 2.80 1.78
N GLU A 35 8.45 3.20 1.12
CA GLU A 35 7.08 2.82 1.51
C GLU A 35 6.65 1.44 0.95
N GLY A 36 7.48 0.81 0.11
CA GLY A 36 7.31 -0.57 -0.32
C GLY A 36 7.16 -0.78 -1.83
N ASP A 37 6.81 -2.00 -2.19
CA ASP A 37 6.75 -2.51 -3.56
C ASP A 37 5.62 -1.86 -4.37
N HIS A 38 4.45 -1.57 -3.77
CA HIS A 38 3.38 -0.86 -4.48
C HIS A 38 3.85 0.51 -4.98
N PHE A 39 4.67 1.20 -4.19
CA PHE A 39 5.27 2.48 -4.57
C PHE A 39 6.42 2.29 -5.57
N THR A 40 7.15 1.18 -5.46
CA THR A 40 8.17 0.77 -6.43
C THR A 40 7.56 0.54 -7.81
N LEU A 41 6.37 -0.07 -7.90
CA LEU A 41 5.63 -0.23 -9.15
C LEU A 41 5.28 1.13 -9.80
N ILE A 42 4.94 2.14 -9.00
CA ILE A 42 4.74 3.51 -9.51
C ILE A 42 6.03 4.05 -10.12
N ASN A 43 7.17 3.85 -9.47
CA ASN A 43 8.46 4.32 -9.96
C ASN A 43 8.85 3.64 -11.28
N ILE A 44 8.67 2.32 -11.37
CA ILE A 44 8.92 1.55 -12.60
C ILE A 44 8.04 2.05 -13.74
N TYR A 45 6.73 2.17 -13.51
CA TYR A 45 5.80 2.64 -14.55
C TYR A 45 6.15 4.05 -15.05
N LYS A 46 6.49 4.97 -14.14
CA LYS A 46 6.89 6.32 -14.52
C LYS A 46 8.17 6.34 -15.35
N ALA A 47 9.18 5.57 -14.96
CA ALA A 47 10.42 5.45 -15.71
C ALA A 47 10.15 4.90 -17.12
N PHE A 48 9.28 3.90 -17.23
CA PHE A 48 8.84 3.35 -18.51
C PHE A 48 8.11 4.40 -19.38
N LYS A 49 7.18 5.18 -18.81
CA LYS A 49 6.50 6.25 -19.56
C LYS A 49 7.42 7.38 -19.99
N GLN A 50 8.44 7.73 -19.19
CA GLN A 50 9.44 8.73 -19.58
C GLN A 50 10.27 8.24 -20.75
N LEU A 51 10.64 6.96 -20.75
CA LEU A 51 11.38 6.33 -21.84
C LEU A 51 10.60 6.35 -23.15
N GLN A 52 9.29 6.07 -23.10
CA GLN A 52 8.41 6.13 -24.26
C GLN A 52 8.30 7.51 -24.91
N GLN A 53 8.64 8.56 -24.18
CA GLN A 53 8.65 9.94 -24.70
C GLN A 53 9.99 10.31 -25.34
N ASP A 54 11.05 9.52 -25.11
CA ASP A 54 12.38 9.74 -25.66
C ASP A 54 12.55 8.97 -26.98
N PRO A 55 12.63 9.65 -28.14
CA PRO A 55 12.76 9.00 -29.44
C PRO A 55 14.07 8.22 -29.64
N TYR A 56 15.09 8.48 -28.82
CA TYR A 56 16.41 7.87 -28.95
C TYR A 56 16.59 6.62 -28.08
N CYS A 57 15.62 6.35 -27.21
CA CYS A 57 15.68 5.24 -26.28
C CYS A 57 14.92 4.01 -26.83
N ASN A 58 15.54 2.84 -26.70
CA ASN A 58 14.89 1.57 -27.01
C ASN A 58 14.28 0.99 -25.73
N GLU A 59 12.94 0.97 -25.66
CA GLU A 59 12.19 0.49 -24.51
C GLU A 59 12.37 -1.00 -24.21
N GLU A 60 12.47 -1.84 -25.24
CA GLU A 60 12.71 -3.27 -25.09
C GLU A 60 14.08 -3.54 -24.48
N ARG A 61 15.11 -2.83 -24.98
CA ARG A 61 16.48 -2.96 -24.47
C ARG A 61 16.58 -2.50 -23.02
N TRP A 62 15.94 -1.39 -22.65
CA TRP A 62 15.89 -0.93 -21.27
C TRP A 62 15.21 -1.95 -20.35
N CYS A 63 14.13 -2.57 -20.81
CA CYS A 63 13.46 -3.64 -20.05
C CYS A 63 14.40 -4.85 -19.90
N GLN A 64 15.09 -5.27 -20.95
CA GLN A 64 16.06 -6.37 -20.91
C GLN A 64 17.20 -6.10 -19.92
N ASP A 65 17.82 -4.91 -19.99
CA ASP A 65 18.94 -4.51 -19.13
C ASP A 65 18.54 -4.46 -17.64
N LEU A 66 17.25 -4.25 -17.35
CA LEU A 66 16.70 -4.22 -15.99
C LEU A 66 15.95 -5.48 -15.60
N PHE A 67 15.96 -6.52 -16.43
CA PHE A 67 15.19 -7.76 -16.22
C PHE A 67 13.68 -7.54 -16.03
N LEU A 68 13.13 -6.48 -16.63
CA LEU A 68 11.69 -6.22 -16.66
C LEU A 68 11.02 -6.87 -17.87
N ASN A 69 9.76 -7.26 -17.70
CA ASN A 69 8.94 -7.79 -18.79
C ASN A 69 8.29 -6.65 -19.56
N HIS A 70 8.81 -6.37 -20.75
CA HIS A 70 8.30 -5.32 -21.64
C HIS A 70 6.84 -5.54 -22.04
N ALA A 71 6.46 -6.77 -22.40
CA ALA A 71 5.08 -7.09 -22.77
C ALA A 71 4.10 -6.84 -21.60
N ALA A 72 4.50 -7.18 -20.38
CA ALA A 72 3.70 -6.90 -19.19
C ALA A 72 3.53 -5.39 -18.95
N LEU A 73 4.57 -4.59 -19.17
CA LEU A 73 4.51 -3.13 -19.04
C LEU A 73 3.62 -2.49 -20.10
N LEU A 74 3.63 -2.98 -21.34
CA LEU A 74 2.70 -2.54 -22.39
C LEU A 74 1.25 -2.86 -22.03
N VAL A 75 0.99 -4.06 -21.49
CA VAL A 75 -0.33 -4.42 -20.98
C VAL A 75 -0.76 -3.49 -19.84
N ALA A 76 0.14 -3.19 -18.90
CA ALA A 76 -0.14 -2.25 -17.82
C ALA A 76 -0.45 -0.83 -18.33
N ASP A 77 0.23 -0.35 -19.38
CA ASP A 77 -0.04 0.96 -19.99
C ASP A 77 -1.41 1.01 -20.70
N ALA A 78 -1.77 -0.06 -21.40
CA ALA A 78 -3.09 -0.21 -22.00
C ALA A 78 -4.20 -0.21 -20.92
N LEU A 79 -4.02 -1.01 -19.86
CA LEU A 79 -4.94 -1.07 -18.72
C LEU A 79 -5.03 0.27 -17.99
N HIS A 80 -3.92 0.98 -17.84
CA HIS A 80 -3.92 2.32 -17.23
C HIS A 80 -4.80 3.28 -18.03
N SER A 81 -4.69 3.26 -19.36
CA SER A 81 -5.49 4.09 -20.27
C SER A 81 -6.98 3.74 -20.18
N GLU A 82 -7.32 2.45 -20.25
CA GLU A 82 -8.69 1.97 -20.15
C GLU A 82 -9.34 2.30 -18.80
N LEU A 83 -8.63 2.10 -17.70
CA LEU A 83 -9.10 2.45 -16.36
C LEU A 83 -9.31 3.96 -16.24
N THR A 84 -8.37 4.76 -16.77
CA THR A 84 -8.47 6.23 -16.77
C THR A 84 -9.69 6.70 -17.55
N ASP A 85 -9.94 6.14 -18.74
CA ASP A 85 -11.09 6.52 -19.56
C ASP A 85 -12.41 6.03 -18.95
N THR A 86 -12.40 4.87 -18.31
CA THR A 86 -13.55 4.39 -17.53
C THR A 86 -13.88 5.35 -16.40
N LEU A 87 -12.88 5.79 -15.61
CA LEU A 87 -13.07 6.76 -14.53
C LEU A 87 -13.66 8.08 -15.04
N LYS A 88 -13.18 8.59 -16.18
CA LYS A 88 -13.76 9.79 -16.81
C LYS A 88 -15.21 9.57 -17.24
N ARG A 89 -15.52 8.41 -17.83
CA ARG A 89 -16.87 8.08 -18.32
C ARG A 89 -17.89 7.99 -17.19
N ILE A 90 -17.48 7.54 -16.01
CA ILE A 90 -18.34 7.51 -14.81
C ILE A 90 -18.21 8.78 -13.94
N GLU A 91 -17.58 9.82 -14.48
CA GLU A 91 -17.42 11.14 -13.85
C GLU A 91 -16.74 11.09 -12.47
N LEU A 92 -15.86 10.10 -12.24
CA LEU A 92 -15.06 10.06 -11.03
C LEU A 92 -13.88 11.03 -11.14
N PRO A 93 -13.63 11.87 -10.11
CA PRO A 93 -12.56 12.85 -10.15
C PRO A 93 -11.19 12.18 -10.18
N ILE A 94 -10.36 12.60 -11.13
CA ILE A 94 -8.97 12.14 -11.26
C ILE A 94 -8.06 13.23 -10.71
N SER A 95 -7.52 12.98 -9.51
CA SER A 95 -6.56 13.89 -8.89
C SER A 95 -5.26 13.98 -9.70
N ALA A 96 -4.68 15.18 -9.73
CA ALA A 96 -3.37 15.38 -10.32
C ALA A 96 -2.29 14.55 -9.59
N PRO A 97 -1.23 14.11 -10.30
CA PRO A 97 -0.08 13.44 -9.71
C PRO A 97 0.57 14.25 -8.58
N ALA A 98 0.47 13.80 -7.32
CA ALA A 98 1.08 14.44 -6.14
C ALA A 98 2.15 13.56 -5.47
N PHE A 99 2.88 12.78 -6.27
CA PHE A 99 3.84 11.79 -5.81
C PHE A 99 5.00 12.43 -5.01
N GLY A 100 5.46 11.74 -3.97
CA GLY A 100 6.54 12.20 -3.08
C GLY A 100 6.08 13.09 -1.93
N SER A 101 4.84 13.59 -1.93
CA SER A 101 4.29 14.29 -0.76
C SER A 101 3.84 13.31 0.32
N ARG A 102 4.09 13.65 1.60
CA ARG A 102 3.67 12.84 2.76
C ARG A 102 2.17 12.53 2.74
N THR A 103 1.36 13.53 2.41
CA THR A 103 -0.10 13.40 2.32
C THR A 103 -0.50 12.40 1.23
N ASN A 104 0.15 12.44 0.06
CA ASN A 104 -0.14 11.48 -1.00
C ASN A 104 0.29 10.07 -0.64
N THR A 105 1.42 9.89 0.06
CA THR A 105 1.84 8.57 0.58
C THR A 105 0.77 7.98 1.49
N ILE A 106 0.29 8.76 2.47
CA ILE A 106 -0.80 8.34 3.36
C ILE A 106 -2.04 8.00 2.53
N ASN A 107 -2.46 8.88 1.61
CA ASN A 107 -3.65 8.63 0.78
C ASN A 107 -3.54 7.35 -0.08
N ILE A 108 -2.36 7.02 -0.60
CA ILE A 108 -2.11 5.77 -1.32
C ILE A 108 -2.29 4.57 -0.37
N LYS A 109 -1.67 4.60 0.82
CA LYS A 109 -1.84 3.52 1.81
C LYS A 109 -3.30 3.35 2.22
N ARG A 110 -4.03 4.45 2.40
CA ARG A 110 -5.47 4.44 2.69
C ARG A 110 -6.27 3.75 1.59
N ALA A 111 -5.96 4.07 0.33
CA ALA A 111 -6.61 3.44 -0.82
C ALA A 111 -6.28 1.94 -0.92
N LEU A 112 -5.03 1.55 -0.64
CA LEU A 112 -4.63 0.14 -0.60
C LEU A 112 -5.37 -0.61 0.51
N LEU A 113 -5.42 -0.05 1.71
CA LEU A 113 -6.14 -0.63 2.85
C LEU A 113 -7.64 -0.77 2.58
N ALA A 114 -8.26 0.21 1.93
CA ALA A 114 -9.68 0.12 1.59
C ALA A 114 -10.01 -1.09 0.68
N GLY A 115 -9.09 -1.48 -0.21
CA GLY A 115 -9.27 -2.63 -1.11
C GLY A 115 -8.73 -3.96 -0.56
N PHE A 116 -7.66 -3.91 0.24
CA PHE A 116 -6.86 -5.08 0.63
C PHE A 116 -6.71 -5.24 2.15
N PHE A 117 -7.65 -4.72 2.95
CA PHE A 117 -7.60 -4.84 4.42
C PHE A 117 -7.53 -6.27 4.95
N MET A 118 -7.96 -7.26 4.16
CA MET A 118 -7.87 -8.69 4.51
C MET A 118 -6.48 -9.29 4.27
N GLN A 119 -5.61 -8.59 3.53
CA GLN A 119 -4.27 -9.03 3.14
C GLN A 119 -3.22 -8.28 3.96
N VAL A 120 -3.31 -8.43 5.28
CA VAL A 120 -2.36 -7.85 6.23
C VAL A 120 -1.68 -8.94 7.02
N ALA A 121 -0.37 -8.76 7.22
CA ALA A 121 0.45 -9.66 8.00
C ALA A 121 1.34 -8.87 8.96
N ARG A 122 1.74 -9.53 10.06
CA ARG A 122 2.59 -8.95 11.09
C ARG A 122 3.77 -9.86 11.40
N ASP A 123 4.97 -9.32 11.47
CA ASP A 123 6.13 -9.97 12.06
C ASP A 123 6.10 -9.77 13.58
N VAL A 124 5.99 -10.85 14.35
CA VAL A 124 5.78 -10.79 15.81
C VAL A 124 7.11 -10.73 16.57
N ASP A 125 8.12 -11.43 16.07
CA ASP A 125 9.41 -11.63 16.75
C ASP A 125 10.57 -10.94 16.03
N GLY A 126 10.31 -10.28 14.90
CA GLY A 126 11.34 -9.60 14.09
C GLY A 126 12.20 -10.59 13.30
N SER A 127 11.80 -11.86 13.22
CA SER A 127 12.55 -12.91 12.52
C SER A 127 12.27 -12.95 11.01
N GLY A 128 11.33 -12.13 10.53
CA GLY A 128 10.87 -12.14 9.14
C GLY A 128 9.81 -13.20 8.85
N ASN A 129 9.19 -13.78 9.89
CA ASN A 129 8.08 -14.71 9.78
C ASN A 129 6.76 -13.96 10.01
N TYR A 130 6.05 -13.68 8.92
CA TYR A 130 4.85 -12.83 8.94
C TYR A 130 3.60 -13.67 9.15
N PHE A 131 2.87 -13.38 10.23
CA PHE A 131 1.57 -13.97 10.53
C PHE A 131 0.46 -13.20 9.82
N ILE A 132 -0.25 -13.88 8.92
CA ILE A 132 -1.39 -13.32 8.21
C ILE A 132 -2.59 -13.23 9.17
N LEU A 133 -3.15 -12.03 9.32
CA LEU A 133 -4.16 -11.73 10.33
C LEU A 133 -5.44 -12.57 10.17
N THR A 134 -5.88 -12.81 8.94
CA THR A 134 -7.21 -13.40 8.68
C THR A 134 -7.29 -14.89 8.97
N HIS A 135 -6.21 -15.63 8.75
CA HIS A 135 -6.26 -17.11 8.83
C HIS A 135 -5.03 -17.72 9.52
N LYS A 136 -4.21 -16.92 10.21
CA LYS A 136 -3.08 -17.36 11.06
C LYS A 136 -2.02 -18.21 10.35
N HIS A 137 -1.91 -18.12 9.04
CA HIS A 137 -0.80 -18.72 8.31
C HIS A 137 0.44 -17.83 8.44
N VAL A 138 1.60 -18.50 8.52
CA VAL A 138 2.90 -17.83 8.51
C VAL A 138 3.46 -17.87 7.10
N ALA A 139 4.00 -16.76 6.62
CA ALA A 139 4.65 -16.65 5.32
C ALA A 139 5.90 -15.76 5.42
N GLN A 140 6.82 -15.89 4.49
CA GLN A 140 8.02 -15.07 4.41
C GLN A 140 7.91 -14.00 3.33
N ILE A 141 8.66 -12.91 3.46
CA ILE A 141 8.73 -11.90 2.41
C ILE A 141 9.51 -12.45 1.21
N HIS A 142 8.96 -12.30 0.01
CA HIS A 142 9.64 -12.72 -1.20
C HIS A 142 10.99 -11.98 -1.38
N PRO A 143 12.08 -12.68 -1.78
CA PRO A 143 13.43 -12.09 -1.82
C PRO A 143 13.62 -10.87 -2.73
N LEU A 144 12.77 -10.72 -3.76
CA LEU A 144 12.81 -9.57 -4.67
C LEU A 144 12.09 -8.33 -4.12
N SER A 145 11.35 -8.45 -3.00
CA SER A 145 10.71 -7.30 -2.36
C SER A 145 11.75 -6.31 -1.83
N ALA A 146 11.38 -5.03 -1.79
CA ALA A 146 12.16 -3.97 -1.13
C ALA A 146 12.44 -4.27 0.36
N TYR A 147 11.64 -5.13 1.00
CA TYR A 147 11.80 -5.56 2.39
C TYR A 147 12.46 -6.95 2.55
N GLY A 148 12.93 -7.56 1.47
CA GLY A 148 13.55 -8.89 1.53
C GLY A 148 14.83 -8.93 2.38
N ALA A 149 15.25 -10.14 2.79
CA ALA A 149 16.40 -10.39 3.67
C ALA A 149 17.75 -9.78 3.23
N LYS A 150 17.84 -9.30 1.97
CA LYS A 150 19.02 -8.62 1.40
C LYS A 150 18.86 -7.10 1.29
N SER A 151 17.83 -6.50 1.91
CA SER A 151 17.61 -5.06 1.97
C SER A 151 17.92 -4.50 3.37
N PRO A 152 19.20 -4.45 3.79
CA PRO A 152 19.59 -4.00 5.13
C PRO A 152 19.34 -2.50 5.38
N LYS A 153 18.91 -1.74 4.36
CA LYS A 153 18.70 -0.29 4.48
C LYS A 153 17.39 0.10 5.14
N LEU A 154 16.36 -0.76 5.05
CA LEU A 154 15.00 -0.39 5.44
C LEU A 154 14.52 -1.12 6.70
N GLY A 155 15.17 -2.22 7.08
CA GLY A 155 14.71 -3.11 8.13
C GLY A 155 13.44 -3.87 7.72
N LEU A 156 13.09 -4.90 8.49
CA LEU A 156 11.84 -5.62 8.32
C LEU A 156 10.72 -4.82 9.01
N PRO A 157 9.68 -4.37 8.29
CA PRO A 157 8.55 -3.66 8.89
C PRO A 157 7.69 -4.63 9.71
N GLU A 158 7.31 -4.24 10.93
CA GLU A 158 6.47 -5.07 11.79
C GLU A 158 5.10 -5.38 11.16
N TRP A 159 4.49 -4.39 10.48
CA TRP A 159 3.18 -4.50 9.87
C TRP A 159 3.23 -4.24 8.37
N VAL A 160 2.69 -5.16 7.59
CA VAL A 160 2.67 -5.08 6.13
C VAL A 160 1.31 -5.39 5.55
N LEU A 161 0.97 -4.66 4.50
CA LEU A 161 -0.04 -5.05 3.52
C LEU A 161 0.66 -5.77 2.38
N PHE A 162 0.11 -6.90 1.94
CA PHE A 162 0.61 -7.66 0.78
C PHE A 162 -0.46 -7.74 -0.30
N HIS A 163 -0.08 -7.98 -1.55
CA HIS A 163 -1.03 -8.17 -2.65
C HIS A 163 -1.28 -9.66 -2.96
N GLU A 164 -0.21 -10.45 -2.97
CA GLU A 164 -0.28 -11.87 -3.32
C GLU A 164 0.39 -12.73 -2.26
N HIS A 165 -0.22 -13.89 -2.01
CA HIS A 165 0.34 -14.95 -1.19
C HIS A 165 0.42 -16.23 -2.03
N THR A 166 1.61 -16.80 -2.14
CA THR A 166 1.85 -18.01 -2.94
C THR A 166 2.12 -19.19 -2.01
N PHE A 167 1.20 -20.15 -1.95
CA PHE A 167 1.30 -21.32 -1.07
C PHE A 167 2.33 -22.36 -1.55
N SER A 168 2.42 -22.54 -2.87
CA SER A 168 2.95 -23.77 -3.46
C SER A 168 4.46 -23.82 -3.62
N GLU A 169 5.09 -22.70 -3.98
CA GLU A 169 6.49 -22.71 -4.41
C GLU A 169 7.44 -22.17 -3.34
N ASP A 170 7.04 -21.20 -2.51
CA ASP A 170 7.93 -20.59 -1.51
C ASP A 170 7.21 -20.08 -0.24
N ASN A 171 5.90 -20.33 -0.09
CA ASN A 171 5.07 -19.78 0.99
C ASN A 171 5.39 -18.30 1.27
N CYS A 172 5.32 -17.47 0.24
CA CYS A 172 5.84 -16.11 0.29
C CYS A 172 4.78 -15.06 0.00
N LEU A 173 4.94 -13.91 0.66
CA LEU A 173 4.19 -12.68 0.43
C LEU A 173 4.90 -11.86 -0.63
N ARG A 174 4.14 -11.41 -1.64
CA ARG A 174 4.64 -10.58 -2.74
C ARG A 174 3.92 -9.24 -2.77
N THR A 175 4.66 -8.25 -3.26
CA THR A 175 4.22 -6.86 -3.39
C THR A 175 3.73 -6.29 -2.06
N LEU A 176 4.68 -5.83 -1.26
CA LEU A 176 4.47 -5.43 0.12
C LEU A 176 4.48 -3.91 0.28
N THR A 177 3.69 -3.40 1.22
CA THR A 177 3.75 -2.00 1.67
C THR A 177 3.73 -1.97 3.18
N HIS A 178 4.69 -1.27 3.77
CA HIS A 178 4.68 -1.00 5.20
C HIS A 178 3.46 -0.16 5.58
N ILE A 179 2.75 -0.59 6.61
CA ILE A 179 1.62 0.13 7.21
C ILE A 179 1.84 0.25 8.71
N THR A 180 1.19 1.20 9.37
CA THR A 180 1.12 1.21 10.84
C THR A 180 -0.21 0.64 11.33
N PRO A 181 -0.29 0.11 12.56
CA PRO A 181 -1.56 -0.35 13.11
C PRO A 181 -2.58 0.79 13.25
N GLU A 182 -2.15 2.04 13.48
CA GLU A 182 -3.04 3.21 13.48
C GLU A 182 -3.65 3.47 12.10
N GLU A 183 -2.83 3.43 11.03
CA GLU A 183 -3.31 3.58 9.65
C GLU A 183 -4.31 2.48 9.31
N PHE A 184 -4.05 1.25 9.76
CA PHE A 184 -4.95 0.11 9.59
C PHE A 184 -6.28 0.32 10.31
N VAL A 185 -6.24 0.64 11.61
CA VAL A 185 -7.44 0.87 12.44
C VAL A 185 -8.35 1.95 11.86
N GLN A 186 -7.77 3.02 11.33
CA GLN A 186 -8.54 4.16 10.81
C GLN A 186 -9.22 3.88 9.46
N MET A 187 -8.73 2.92 8.67
CA MET A 187 -9.25 2.65 7.31
C MET A 187 -10.19 1.46 7.26
N VAL A 188 -10.03 0.51 8.17
CA VAL A 188 -10.68 -0.78 8.06
C VAL A 188 -12.05 -0.77 8.76
N PRO A 189 -13.07 -1.43 8.18
CA PRO A 189 -14.38 -1.48 8.81
C PRO A 189 -14.34 -2.17 10.18
N GLN A 190 -15.07 -1.61 11.16
CA GLN A 190 -15.13 -2.15 12.53
C GLN A 190 -15.53 -3.63 12.58
N TYR A 191 -16.44 -4.07 11.70
CA TYR A 191 -16.88 -5.46 11.65
C TYR A 191 -15.71 -6.43 11.40
N PHE A 192 -14.69 -6.02 10.65
CA PHE A 192 -13.54 -6.87 10.36
C PHE A 192 -12.75 -7.17 11.63
N PHE A 193 -12.52 -6.16 12.49
CA PHE A 193 -11.80 -6.33 13.75
C PHE A 193 -12.47 -7.30 14.70
N TYR A 194 -13.81 -7.25 14.82
CA TYR A 194 -14.55 -8.18 15.66
C TYR A 194 -14.40 -9.63 15.19
N ASN A 195 -14.39 -9.82 13.87
CA ASN A 195 -14.27 -11.13 13.22
C ASN A 195 -12.83 -11.64 13.10
N LEU A 196 -11.82 -10.84 13.47
CA LEU A 196 -10.43 -11.32 13.48
C LEU A 196 -10.28 -12.50 14.46
N PRO A 197 -9.51 -13.53 14.10
CA PRO A 197 -9.15 -14.58 15.05
C PRO A 197 -8.36 -14.03 16.25
N SER A 198 -8.57 -14.61 17.44
CA SER A 198 -7.82 -14.23 18.64
C SER A 198 -6.32 -14.38 18.44
N SER A 199 -5.57 -13.30 18.66
CA SER A 199 -4.13 -13.17 18.42
C SER A 199 -3.61 -11.91 19.11
N GLU A 200 -2.30 -11.84 19.37
CA GLU A 200 -1.65 -10.63 19.88
C GLU A 200 -1.91 -9.43 18.96
N SER A 201 -1.89 -9.64 17.64
CA SER A 201 -2.25 -8.62 16.64
C SER A 201 -3.66 -8.06 16.87
N LYS A 202 -4.64 -8.93 17.16
CA LYS A 202 -6.01 -8.49 17.46
C LYS A 202 -6.05 -7.65 18.74
N ASP A 203 -5.31 -8.05 19.78
CA ASP A 203 -5.28 -7.35 21.06
C ASP A 203 -4.67 -5.94 20.92
N ILE A 204 -3.59 -5.81 20.14
CA ILE A 204 -2.96 -4.52 19.79
C ILE A 204 -3.97 -3.61 19.08
N LEU A 205 -4.65 -4.12 18.05
CA LEU A 205 -5.62 -3.35 17.28
C LEU A 205 -6.82 -2.93 18.14
N GLN A 206 -7.30 -3.81 19.02
CA GLN A 206 -8.40 -3.51 19.94
C GLN A 206 -8.02 -2.43 20.97
N SER A 207 -6.78 -2.47 21.48
CA SER A 207 -6.25 -1.45 22.39
C SER A 207 -6.24 -0.06 21.73
N ILE A 208 -5.81 0.02 20.46
CA ILE A 208 -5.79 1.26 19.69
C ILE A 208 -7.23 1.79 19.46
N LEU A 209 -8.15 0.92 19.06
CA LEU A 209 -9.58 1.27 18.90
C LEU A 209 -10.19 1.85 20.18
N ASN A 210 -9.95 1.19 21.32
CA ASN A 210 -10.49 1.62 22.61
C ASN A 210 -9.89 2.98 23.04
N ARG A 211 -8.60 3.20 22.75
CA ARG A 211 -7.93 4.48 23.00
C ARG A 211 -8.54 5.61 22.16
N GLU A 212 -8.76 5.39 20.86
CA GLU A 212 -9.37 6.39 19.98
C GLU A 212 -10.82 6.72 20.41
N ALA A 213 -11.61 5.70 20.77
CA ALA A 213 -12.97 5.89 21.29
C ALA A 213 -12.99 6.77 22.56
N SER A 214 -12.05 6.54 23.48
CA SER A 214 -11.92 7.29 24.73
C SER A 214 -11.56 8.76 24.50
N LEU A 215 -10.73 9.05 23.50
CA LEU A 215 -10.36 10.42 23.11
C LEU A 215 -11.55 11.17 22.50
N CYS A 216 -12.36 10.50 21.67
CA CYS A 216 -13.57 11.09 21.10
C CYS A 216 -14.63 11.42 22.17
N GLN A 217 -14.72 10.65 23.26
CA GLN A 217 -15.63 10.94 24.37
C GLN A 217 -15.19 12.17 25.17
N LYS A 218 -13.89 12.32 25.46
CA LYS A 218 -13.32 13.50 26.15
C LYS A 218 -13.39 14.79 25.32
N GLY A 219 -13.32 14.68 23.99
CA GLY A 219 -13.49 15.84 23.09
C GLY A 219 -14.92 16.37 23.00
N LYS A 220 -15.93 15.54 23.32
CA LYS A 220 -17.34 15.94 23.34
C LYS A 220 -17.74 16.62 24.66
N SER A 221 -17.07 16.35 25.77
CA SER A 221 -17.34 16.96 27.07
C SER A 221 -16.80 18.39 27.26
N HIS A 222 -16.08 18.95 26.27
CA HIS A 222 -15.53 20.32 26.31
C HIS A 222 -16.20 21.29 25.32
N LYS A 223 -17.36 20.95 24.76
CA LYS A 223 -18.14 21.81 23.85
C LYS A 223 -19.61 21.97 24.29
N GLU A 224 -19.84 22.29 25.55
CA GLU A 224 -21.08 22.97 25.94
C GLU A 224 -20.79 24.49 26.01
N PRO A 225 -21.47 25.34 25.23
CA PRO A 225 -21.41 26.78 25.45
C PRO A 225 -22.20 27.14 26.73
N PRO A 226 -21.75 28.14 27.51
CA PRO A 226 -22.50 28.58 28.68
C PRO A 226 -23.85 29.17 28.23
N GLU A 227 -24.94 28.70 28.83
CA GLU A 227 -26.25 29.32 28.75
C GLU A 227 -26.18 30.73 29.35
N ASP A 228 -26.30 31.75 28.50
CA ASP A 228 -26.44 33.13 28.94
C ASP A 228 -27.92 33.42 29.17
N GLN A 229 -28.37 33.26 30.42
CA GLN A 229 -29.65 33.78 30.89
C GLN A 229 -29.50 35.27 31.19
N THR A 230 -29.90 36.14 30.27
CA THR A 230 -30.48 37.44 30.65
C THR A 230 -31.57 37.86 29.68
N THR A 231 -32.79 37.82 30.20
CA THR A 231 -33.98 38.48 29.68
C THR A 231 -33.75 39.97 29.46
N ASP A 232 -34.15 40.50 28.30
CA ASP A 232 -34.75 41.83 28.30
C ASP A 232 -35.87 42.01 27.28
N ARG A 233 -36.90 42.67 27.78
CA ARG A 233 -38.24 42.83 27.19
C ARG A 233 -38.21 43.87 26.06
N CYS A 234 -38.82 43.55 24.93
CA CYS A 234 -39.21 44.56 23.94
C CYS A 234 -40.74 44.75 23.99
N VAL A 235 -41.19 45.86 24.56
CA VAL A 235 -42.58 46.33 24.50
C VAL A 235 -42.69 47.20 23.25
N ILE A 236 -43.61 46.82 22.36
CA ILE A 236 -44.02 47.61 21.20
C ILE A 236 -45.01 48.68 21.70
N GLN A 237 -44.78 49.93 21.35
CA GLN A 237 -45.77 51.00 21.35
C GLN A 237 -45.74 51.70 20.00
#